data_AF-A0A161HFN9-F1
#
_entry.id   AF-A0A161HFN9-F1
#
_cell.length_a   1.000
_cell.length_b   1.000
_cell.length_c   1.000
_cell.angle_alpha   90.00
_cell.angle_beta   90.00
_cell.angle_gamma   90.00
#
_symmetry.space_group_name_H-M   'P 1'
#
loop_
_entity.id
_entity.type
_entity.pdbx_description
1 polymer ?
#
loop_
_entity_poly.entity_id
_entity_poly.type
_entity_poly.pdbx_seq_one_letter_code
_entity_poly.pdbx_strand_id
1 'polypeptide(L)'
;MGRYSVMRYKTKRYTRDLDQILHDDLSSEKSIKSLEVQEYDETKPGLGQFYCIPCAKYFETEHAKTTHTRGKVHKRRLKDIRAGPYTKEEADAAAGADVAKFLKKKELQQTIKDEEMVKDILTKPVSVKELDDGLADMVDDGEVPPQENQV
;
A
#
# COMPACT_ATOMS: atom_id res chain seq x y z
N MET A 1 17.19 22.82 -15.03
CA MET A 1 16.70 21.89 -13.98
C MET A 1 17.33 22.25 -12.64
N GLY A 2 16.55 22.34 -11.57
CA GLY A 2 17.09 22.68 -10.24
C GLY A 2 17.78 21.50 -9.53
N ARG A 3 18.57 21.80 -8.48
CA ARG A 3 19.27 20.77 -7.69
C ARG A 3 18.34 19.71 -7.10
N TYR A 4 17.15 20.11 -6.64
CA TYR A 4 16.19 19.20 -6.01
C TYR A 4 15.73 18.07 -6.96
N SER A 5 15.38 18.40 -8.22
CA SER A 5 14.89 17.38 -9.15
C SER A 5 16.01 16.42 -9.58
N VAL A 6 17.20 16.97 -9.88
CA VAL A 6 18.38 16.18 -10.26
C VAL A 6 18.82 15.27 -9.13
N MET A 7 18.64 15.67 -7.87
CA MET A 7 18.98 14.81 -6.73
C MET A 7 17.89 13.77 -6.48
N ARG A 8 16.63 14.17 -6.40
CA ARG A 8 15.53 13.30 -5.95
C ARG A 8 15.15 12.23 -6.97
N TYR A 9 15.08 12.56 -8.26
CA TYR A 9 14.52 11.69 -9.31
C TYR A 9 15.58 10.94 -10.13
N LYS A 10 16.74 10.60 -9.53
CA LYS A 10 17.72 9.73 -10.18
C LYS A 10 17.25 8.28 -10.16
N THR A 11 17.65 7.50 -11.16
CA THR A 11 17.42 6.05 -11.24
C THR A 11 17.82 5.27 -9.98
N LYS A 12 18.92 5.65 -9.32
CA LYS A 12 19.34 5.01 -8.04
C LYS A 12 18.38 5.20 -6.86
N ARG A 13 17.39 6.09 -6.97
CA ARG A 13 16.36 6.39 -5.95
C ARG A 13 14.96 6.20 -6.53
N TYR A 14 14.86 5.38 -7.56
CA TYR A 14 13.59 5.06 -8.20
C TYR A 14 12.67 4.31 -7.24
N THR A 15 11.39 4.67 -7.27
CA THR A 15 10.32 4.07 -6.47
C THR A 15 9.45 3.25 -7.39
N ARG A 16 8.77 2.23 -6.87
CA ARG A 16 7.80 1.46 -7.68
C ARG A 16 6.74 2.35 -8.31
N ASP A 17 6.44 2.04 -9.56
CA ASP A 17 5.42 2.73 -10.35
C ASP A 17 4.00 2.25 -10.00
N LEU A 18 3.00 3.02 -10.41
CA LEU A 18 1.59 2.74 -10.10
C LEU A 18 1.07 1.51 -10.84
N ASP A 19 1.61 1.24 -12.02
CA ASP A 19 1.27 0.08 -12.84
C ASP A 19 1.79 -1.22 -12.22
N GLN A 20 3.05 -1.23 -11.75
CA GLN A 20 3.64 -2.36 -11.03
C GLN A 20 2.83 -2.70 -9.78
N ILE A 21 2.41 -1.68 -9.01
CA ILE A 21 1.60 -1.91 -7.81
C ILE A 21 0.23 -2.49 -8.17
N LEU A 22 -0.42 -2.01 -9.24
CA LEU A 22 -1.72 -2.53 -9.64
C LEU A 22 -1.63 -3.95 -10.22
N HIS A 23 -0.61 -4.24 -11.02
CA HIS A 23 -0.49 -5.48 -11.78
C HIS A 23 0.28 -6.59 -11.06
N ASP A 24 1.27 -6.26 -10.24
CA ASP A 24 2.08 -7.28 -9.55
C ASP A 24 1.58 -7.48 -8.12
N ASP A 25 1.36 -6.40 -7.38
CA ASP A 25 1.04 -6.48 -5.95
C ASP A 25 -0.46 -6.71 -5.69
N LEU A 26 -1.33 -5.96 -6.39
CA LEU A 26 -2.79 -5.97 -6.19
C LEU A 26 -3.55 -6.91 -7.14
N SER A 27 -2.89 -7.62 -8.05
CA SER A 27 -3.59 -8.44 -9.05
C SER A 27 -4.15 -9.76 -8.51
N SER A 28 -3.74 -10.20 -7.32
CA SER A 28 -4.25 -11.45 -6.75
C SER A 28 -4.31 -11.39 -5.24
N GLU A 29 -5.24 -12.12 -4.64
CA GLU A 29 -5.28 -12.26 -3.18
C GLU A 29 -3.99 -12.90 -2.63
N LYS A 30 -3.37 -13.80 -3.40
CA LYS A 30 -2.14 -14.50 -3.00
C LYS A 30 -0.97 -13.53 -2.90
N SER A 31 -0.83 -12.61 -3.84
CA SER A 31 0.20 -11.57 -3.80
C SER A 31 -0.03 -10.59 -2.65
N ILE A 32 -1.29 -10.23 -2.37
CA ILE A 32 -1.61 -9.38 -1.22
C ILE A 32 -1.22 -10.09 0.08
N LYS A 33 -1.66 -11.33 0.28
CA LYS A 33 -1.37 -12.12 1.50
C LYS A 33 0.13 -12.35 1.70
N SER A 34 0.89 -12.60 0.63
CA SER A 34 2.34 -12.78 0.71
C SER A 34 3.10 -11.48 1.03
N LEU A 35 2.54 -10.33 0.64
CA LEU A 35 3.10 -9.02 0.97
C LEU A 35 2.71 -8.54 2.38
N GLU A 36 1.57 -8.99 2.89
CA GLU A 36 1.12 -8.74 4.26
C GLU A 36 1.90 -9.58 5.28
N VAL A 37 2.11 -10.86 4.97
CA VAL A 37 2.83 -11.81 5.82
C VAL A 37 4.15 -12.18 5.14
N GLN A 38 5.18 -11.39 5.39
CA GLN A 38 6.53 -11.63 4.89
C GLN A 38 7.37 -12.40 5.91
N GLU A 39 8.34 -13.17 5.42
CA GLU A 39 9.38 -13.75 6.27
C GLU A 39 10.26 -12.63 6.87
N TYR A 40 10.83 -12.91 8.05
CA TYR A 40 11.70 -11.95 8.74
C TYR A 40 12.97 -11.71 7.92
N ASP A 41 13.17 -10.44 7.53
CA ASP A 41 14.31 -10.02 6.71
C ASP A 41 15.09 -8.91 7.41
N GLU A 42 16.31 -9.22 7.84
CA GLU A 42 17.21 -8.32 8.57
C GLU A 42 17.62 -7.08 7.78
N THR A 43 17.55 -7.13 6.45
CA THR A 43 17.95 -6.01 5.58
C THR A 43 16.89 -4.92 5.49
N LYS A 44 15.64 -5.26 5.86
CA LYS A 44 14.49 -4.37 5.72
C LYS A 44 14.13 -3.70 7.06
N PRO A 45 13.55 -2.48 7.01
CA PRO A 45 13.01 -1.84 8.21
C PRO A 45 11.93 -2.72 8.85
N GLY A 46 11.92 -2.81 10.18
CA GLY A 46 10.90 -3.56 10.93
C GLY A 46 10.86 -5.05 10.57
N LEU A 47 12.01 -5.62 10.18
CA LEU A 47 12.17 -7.02 9.76
C LEU A 47 11.23 -7.43 8.61
N GLY A 48 10.77 -6.47 7.80
CA GLY A 48 9.84 -6.71 6.69
C GLY A 48 8.36 -6.81 7.07
N GLN A 49 8.01 -6.78 8.35
CA GLN A 49 6.63 -7.03 8.83
C GLN A 49 5.69 -5.84 8.56
N PHE A 50 6.16 -4.61 8.80
CA PHE A 50 5.31 -3.43 8.68
C PHE A 50 5.35 -2.83 7.27
N TYR A 51 4.73 -3.50 6.31
CA TYR A 51 4.68 -3.08 4.90
C TYR A 51 3.35 -2.38 4.54
N CYS A 52 3.42 -1.33 3.71
CA CYS A 52 2.26 -0.71 3.07
C CYS A 52 2.29 -0.95 1.56
N ILE A 53 1.35 -1.77 1.07
CA ILE A 53 1.23 -2.16 -0.33
C ILE A 53 1.08 -0.96 -1.29
N PRO A 54 0.09 -0.05 -1.14
CA PRO A 54 -0.13 1.01 -2.13
C PRO A 54 1.02 2.03 -2.22
N CYS A 55 1.81 2.18 -1.15
CA CYS A 55 2.95 3.09 -1.12
C CYS A 55 4.30 2.39 -1.35
N ALA A 56 4.31 1.06 -1.45
CA ALA A 56 5.50 0.22 -1.54
C ALA A 56 6.60 0.63 -0.53
N LYS A 57 6.23 0.77 0.75
CA LYS A 57 7.13 1.27 1.80
C LYS A 57 7.07 0.41 3.05
N TYR A 58 8.26 0.12 3.58
CA TYR A 58 8.47 -0.53 4.87
C TYR A 58 8.58 0.50 6.00
N PHE A 59 8.08 0.12 7.17
CA PHE A 59 8.12 0.90 8.40
C PHE A 59 8.84 0.11 9.51
N GLU A 60 9.34 0.83 10.50
CA GLU A 60 10.04 0.25 11.65
C GLU A 60 9.08 -0.36 12.68
N THR A 61 7.91 0.27 12.88
CA THR A 61 6.92 -0.08 13.90
C THR A 61 5.50 -0.06 13.34
N GLU A 62 4.58 -0.71 14.05
CA GLU A 62 3.16 -0.69 13.71
C GLU A 62 2.57 0.72 13.78
N HIS A 63 2.91 1.50 14.82
CA HIS A 63 2.47 2.88 14.96
C HIS A 63 2.91 3.77 13.78
N ALA A 64 4.10 3.56 13.24
CA ALA A 64 4.54 4.29 12.05
C ALA A 64 3.71 3.94 10.80
N LYS A 65 3.29 2.67 10.66
CA LYS A 65 2.40 2.23 9.58
C LYS A 65 0.99 2.82 9.73
N THR A 66 0.41 2.82 10.93
CA THR A 66 -0.94 3.35 11.17
C THR A 66 -1.02 4.87 11.03
N THR A 67 -0.01 5.60 11.49
CA THR A 67 0.07 7.05 11.25
C THR A 67 0.25 7.39 9.77
N HIS A 68 1.01 6.57 9.03
CA HIS A 68 1.17 6.72 7.58
C HIS A 68 -0.15 6.56 6.82
N THR A 69 -0.94 5.52 7.11
CA THR A 69 -2.21 5.25 6.41
C THR A 69 -3.24 6.36 6.63
N ARG A 70 -3.24 6.99 7.82
CA ARG A 70 -4.08 8.17 8.13
C ARG A 70 -3.64 9.44 7.40
N GLY A 71 -2.37 9.52 7.00
CA GLY A 71 -1.73 10.70 6.40
C GLY A 71 -2.19 11.05 4.98
N LYS A 72 -1.98 12.31 4.59
CA LYS A 72 -2.36 12.84 3.26
C LYS A 72 -1.60 12.18 2.11
N VAL A 73 -0.36 11.76 2.34
CA VAL A 73 0.48 11.13 1.31
C VAL A 73 -0.13 9.80 0.86
N HIS A 74 -0.54 8.97 1.81
CA HIS A 74 -1.20 7.69 1.54
C HIS A 74 -2.53 7.91 0.81
N LYS A 75 -3.38 8.82 1.33
CA LYS A 75 -4.65 9.17 0.70
C LYS A 75 -4.49 9.69 -0.73
N ARG A 76 -3.42 10.43 -1.04
CA ARG A 76 -3.10 10.83 -2.41
C ARG A 76 -2.78 9.64 -3.29
N ARG A 77 -1.93 8.72 -2.79
CA ARG A 77 -1.54 7.51 -3.51
C ARG A 77 -2.74 6.60 -3.82
N LEU A 78 -3.66 6.43 -2.88
CA LEU A 78 -4.90 5.67 -3.10
C LEU A 78 -5.76 6.28 -4.21
N LYS A 79 -5.84 7.62 -4.28
CA LYS A 79 -6.55 8.31 -5.38
C LYS A 79 -5.87 8.06 -6.72
N ASP A 80 -4.55 8.11 -6.77
CA ASP A 80 -3.77 7.87 -7.99
C ASP A 80 -3.99 6.42 -8.50
N ILE A 81 -3.95 5.42 -7.60
CA ILE A 81 -4.19 4.01 -7.96
C ILE A 81 -5.66 3.79 -8.39
N ARG A 82 -6.61 4.42 -7.70
CA ARG A 82 -8.04 4.35 -8.07
C ARG A 82 -8.28 4.93 -9.46
N ALA A 83 -7.67 6.06 -9.81
CA ALA A 83 -7.75 6.63 -11.15
C ALA A 83 -7.22 5.65 -12.20
N GLY A 84 -6.19 4.86 -11.85
CA GLY A 84 -5.57 3.87 -12.71
C GLY A 84 -4.30 4.39 -13.35
N PRO A 85 -3.31 3.51 -13.58
CA PRO A 85 -2.06 3.90 -14.19
C PRO A 85 -2.25 4.16 -15.68
N TYR A 86 -1.55 5.19 -16.18
CA TYR A 86 -1.37 5.39 -17.62
C TYR A 86 -0.53 4.26 -18.20
N THR A 87 -0.94 3.72 -19.34
CA THR A 87 -0.24 2.60 -19.98
C THR A 87 0.20 2.96 -21.39
N LYS A 88 1.25 2.31 -21.89
CA LYS A 88 1.72 2.53 -23.27
C LYS A 88 0.61 2.30 -24.30
N GLU A 89 -0.21 1.27 -24.08
CA GLU A 89 -1.32 0.93 -24.97
C GLU A 89 -2.35 2.06 -25.07
N GLU A 90 -2.53 2.85 -24.00
CA GLU A 90 -3.36 4.06 -24.03
C GLU A 90 -2.74 5.16 -24.90
N ALA A 91 -1.41 5.31 -24.86
CA ALA A 91 -0.69 6.23 -25.75
C ALA A 91 -0.83 5.84 -27.22
N ASP A 92 -0.63 4.56 -27.52
CA ASP A 92 -0.72 4.02 -28.88
C ASP A 92 -2.17 4.16 -29.41
N ALA A 93 -3.17 3.84 -28.58
CA ALA A 93 -4.59 4.00 -28.93
C ALA A 93 -4.98 5.47 -29.18
N ALA A 94 -4.45 6.42 -28.41
CA ALA A 94 -4.66 7.84 -28.65
C ALA A 94 -4.04 8.32 -29.97
N ALA A 95 -2.96 7.68 -30.42
CA ALA A 95 -2.36 7.90 -31.73
C ALA A 95 -3.07 7.14 -32.87
N GLY A 96 -4.10 6.35 -32.56
CA GLY A 96 -4.88 5.56 -33.53
C GLY A 96 -4.35 4.15 -33.79
N ALA A 97 -3.37 3.66 -33.02
CA ALA A 97 -2.80 2.33 -33.13
C ALA A 97 -3.33 1.38 -32.04
N ASP A 98 -3.54 0.10 -32.35
CA ASP A 98 -3.82 -0.97 -31.38
C ASP A 98 -4.97 -0.72 -30.38
N VAL A 99 -6.03 -0.01 -30.80
CA VAL A 99 -7.19 0.34 -29.95
C VAL A 99 -7.83 -0.89 -29.30
N ALA A 100 -7.92 -2.01 -30.02
CA ALA A 100 -8.49 -3.25 -29.49
C ALA A 100 -7.69 -3.82 -28.29
N LYS A 101 -6.36 -3.62 -28.28
CA LYS A 101 -5.50 -4.06 -27.18
C LYS A 101 -5.71 -3.20 -25.94
N PHE A 102 -5.84 -1.88 -26.13
CA PHE A 102 -6.14 -0.95 -25.04
C PHE A 102 -7.46 -1.28 -24.34
N LEU A 103 -8.54 -1.53 -25.09
CA LEU A 103 -9.84 -1.86 -24.52
C LEU A 103 -9.79 -3.11 -23.63
N LYS A 104 -9.16 -4.19 -24.12
CA LYS A 104 -8.96 -5.42 -23.33
C LYS A 104 -8.16 -5.17 -22.06
N LYS A 105 -7.09 -4.37 -22.13
CA LYS A 105 -6.26 -4.05 -20.95
C LYS A 105 -7.04 -3.23 -19.92
N LYS A 106 -7.85 -2.29 -20.38
CA LYS A 106 -8.70 -1.47 -19.52
C LYS A 106 -9.76 -2.31 -18.79
N GLU A 107 -10.37 -3.27 -19.46
CA GLU A 107 -11.29 -4.23 -18.85
C GLU A 107 -10.59 -5.03 -17.73
N LEU A 108 -9.39 -5.57 -17.99
CA LEU A 108 -8.60 -6.30 -16.98
C LEU A 108 -8.25 -5.43 -15.76
N GLN A 109 -7.93 -4.15 -15.97
CA GLN A 109 -7.66 -3.24 -14.86
C GLN A 109 -8.91 -2.95 -14.03
N GLN A 110 -10.09 -2.93 -14.65
CA GLN A 110 -11.36 -2.78 -13.93
C GLN A 110 -11.66 -4.02 -13.10
N THR A 111 -11.50 -5.22 -13.67
CA THR A 111 -11.74 -6.46 -12.92
C THR A 111 -10.86 -6.56 -11.68
N ILE A 112 -9.57 -6.22 -11.77
CA ILE A 112 -8.66 -6.21 -10.62
C ILE A 112 -9.12 -5.21 -9.55
N LYS A 113 -9.57 -4.01 -9.94
CA LYS A 113 -10.04 -2.99 -9.00
C LYS A 113 -11.35 -3.37 -8.31
N ASP A 114 -12.19 -4.15 -9.00
CA ASP A 114 -13.50 -4.56 -8.52
C ASP A 114 -13.43 -5.76 -7.55
N GLU A 115 -12.31 -6.49 -7.52
CA GLU A 115 -12.05 -7.51 -6.50
C GLU A 115 -12.22 -6.92 -5.08
N GLU A 116 -13.02 -7.59 -4.25
CA GLU A 116 -13.47 -7.05 -2.96
C GLU A 116 -12.29 -6.69 -2.04
N MET A 117 -11.27 -7.54 -1.99
CA MET A 117 -10.05 -7.28 -1.21
C MET A 117 -9.30 -6.02 -1.67
N VAL A 118 -9.17 -5.82 -2.99
CA VAL A 118 -8.49 -4.65 -3.55
C VAL A 118 -9.31 -3.39 -3.31
N LYS A 119 -10.62 -3.47 -3.53
CA LYS A 119 -11.56 -2.39 -3.27
C LYS A 119 -11.52 -1.95 -1.81
N ASP A 120 -11.44 -2.88 -0.88
CA ASP A 120 -11.30 -2.60 0.56
C ASP A 120 -10.02 -1.83 0.87
N ILE A 121 -8.87 -2.27 0.35
CA ILE A 121 -7.59 -1.58 0.51
C ILE A 121 -7.64 -0.15 -0.06
N LEU A 122 -8.34 0.05 -1.18
CA LEU A 122 -8.42 1.34 -1.86
C LEU A 122 -9.46 2.30 -1.28
N THR A 123 -10.49 1.79 -0.59
CA THR A 123 -11.65 2.59 -0.15
C THR A 123 -11.66 2.88 1.33
N LYS A 124 -11.16 1.98 2.19
CA LYS A 124 -11.28 2.11 3.65
C LYS A 124 -10.47 3.32 4.14
N PRO A 125 -11.12 4.42 4.53
CA PRO A 125 -10.40 5.42 5.31
C PRO A 125 -10.22 4.81 6.69
N VAL A 126 -8.98 4.59 7.15
CA VAL A 126 -8.76 4.28 8.57
C VAL A 126 -9.32 5.47 9.35
N SER A 127 -10.52 5.30 9.89
CA SER A 127 -11.26 6.37 10.52
C SER A 127 -10.51 6.74 11.80
N VAL A 128 -10.42 8.04 12.08
CA VAL A 128 -9.70 8.54 13.25
C VAL A 128 -10.41 8.09 14.53
N LYS A 129 -11.73 7.83 14.45
CA LYS A 129 -12.65 7.58 15.56
C LYS A 129 -12.55 6.17 16.17
N GLU A 130 -12.29 5.14 15.38
CA GLU A 130 -12.32 3.74 15.88
C GLU A 130 -11.16 3.35 16.82
N LEU A 131 -10.11 4.17 16.95
CA LEU A 131 -8.94 3.85 17.79
C LEU A 131 -8.71 4.81 18.96
N ASP A 132 -9.43 5.94 19.02
CA ASP A 132 -9.38 6.84 20.17
C ASP A 132 -10.21 6.26 21.34
N ASP A 133 -11.23 5.45 21.03
CA ASP A 133 -12.07 4.74 22.00
C ASP A 133 -11.32 3.57 22.69
N GLY A 134 -10.33 2.94 22.01
CA GLY A 134 -9.58 1.81 22.57
C GLY A 134 -8.37 2.20 23.44
N LEU A 135 -7.86 3.42 23.31
CA LEU A 135 -6.76 3.93 24.16
C LEU A 135 -7.29 4.51 25.48
N ALA A 136 -8.56 4.91 25.52
CA ALA A 136 -9.22 5.38 26.74
C ALA A 136 -9.49 4.25 27.75
N ASP A 137 -9.71 3.02 27.27
CA ASP A 137 -10.03 1.86 28.11
C ASP A 137 -8.81 1.13 28.70
N MET A 138 -7.57 1.55 28.38
CA MET A 138 -6.34 0.91 28.88
C MET A 138 -5.62 1.68 30.01
N VAL A 139 -6.19 2.79 30.50
CA VAL A 139 -5.55 3.64 31.53
C VAL A 139 -6.15 3.46 32.93
N ASP A 140 -7.14 2.57 33.11
CA ASP A 140 -7.70 2.23 34.42
C ASP A 140 -7.50 0.73 34.71
N ASP A 141 -7.02 0.46 35.93
CA ASP A 141 -6.78 -0.86 36.54
C ASP A 141 -5.53 -1.65 36.11
N GLY A 142 -4.40 -1.24 36.71
CA GLY A 142 -3.25 -2.10 36.85
C GLY A 142 -3.55 -3.30 37.74
N GLU A 143 -3.69 -4.48 37.14
CA GLU A 143 -3.59 -5.74 37.85
C GLU A 143 -2.56 -6.62 37.13
N VAL A 144 -1.34 -6.65 37.68
CA VAL A 144 -0.27 -7.54 37.24
C VAL A 144 -0.63 -8.95 37.72
N PRO A 145 -0.95 -9.91 36.84
CA PRO A 145 -1.26 -11.27 37.26
C PRO A 145 0.00 -11.92 37.87
N PRO A 146 -0.12 -12.66 38.98
CA PRO A 146 1.02 -13.29 39.64
C PRO A 146 1.63 -14.35 38.71
N GLN A 147 2.93 -14.24 38.45
CA GLN A 147 3.67 -15.30 37.75
C GLN A 147 3.82 -16.49 38.69
N GLU A 148 3.06 -17.55 38.43
CA GLU A 148 3.31 -18.88 38.99
C GLU A 148 4.63 -19.41 38.42
N ASN A 149 5.68 -19.28 39.22
CA ASN A 149 6.89 -20.08 39.04
C ASN A 149 6.53 -21.55 39.25
N GLN A 150 6.51 -22.34 38.18
CA GLN A 150 6.57 -23.80 38.27
C GLN A 150 7.94 -24.25 37.76
N VAL A 151 8.77 -24.59 38.75
CA VAL A 151 9.84 -25.62 38.84
C VAL A 151 10.64 -25.94 37.57
#